data_AF-A0A502KUW6-F1
#
_entry.id   AF-A0A502KUW6-F1
#
_cell.length_a   1.000
_cell.length_b   1.000
_cell.length_c   1.000
_cell.angle_alpha   90.00
_cell.angle_beta   90.00
_cell.angle_gamma   90.00
#
_symmetry.space_group_name_H-M   'P 1'
#
loop_
_entity.id
_entity.type
_entity.pdbx_description
1 polymer ?
#
loop_
_entity_poly.entity_id
_entity_poly.type
_entity_poly.pdbx_seq_one_letter_code
_entity_poly.pdbx_strand_id
1 'polypeptide(L)'
;MDKAILLLLLSPLSAYASSVYQCTVDGVTTFSQTPCDDQYNTVEVDNSSGGSISQEEKENVMKACINHHSSNFKDPSSIRIDKSKTIWISDTSGARQVLILDLNAKDAYGAYQGSKPYRCFLNHDGSQLSQVQYLIQ
;
A
#
# COMPACT_ATOMS: atom_id res chain seq x y z
N MET A 1 -22.15 -52.54 -23.29
CA MET A 1 -22.61 -51.18 -23.68
C MET A 1 -22.79 -50.41 -22.39
N ASP A 2 -21.68 -49.98 -21.81
CA ASP A 2 -21.68 -49.39 -20.47
C ASP A 2 -21.55 -47.88 -20.60
N LYS A 3 -22.70 -47.20 -20.48
CA LYS A 3 -22.78 -45.74 -20.42
C LYS A 3 -22.30 -45.30 -19.04
N ALA A 4 -21.04 -44.88 -18.94
CA ALA A 4 -20.55 -44.12 -17.80
C ALA A 4 -21.22 -42.73 -17.81
N ILE A 5 -22.09 -42.47 -16.84
CA ILE A 5 -22.69 -41.17 -16.58
C ILE A 5 -21.64 -40.34 -15.82
N LEU A 6 -21.04 -39.36 -16.52
CA LEU A 6 -20.13 -38.37 -15.95
C LEU A 6 -20.97 -37.26 -15.30
N LEU A 7 -21.14 -37.32 -13.98
CA LEU A 7 -21.74 -36.24 -13.18
C LEU A 7 -20.70 -35.12 -13.01
N LEU A 8 -20.77 -34.10 -13.87
CA LEU A 8 -20.09 -32.82 -13.69
C LEU A 8 -20.79 -32.03 -12.57
N LEU A 9 -20.22 -32.09 -11.36
CA LEU A 9 -20.53 -31.16 -10.28
C LEU A 9 -20.06 -29.75 -10.69
N LEU A 10 -20.96 -28.93 -11.23
CA LEU A 10 -20.78 -27.48 -11.32
C LEU A 10 -20.83 -26.92 -9.88
N SER A 11 -19.69 -26.81 -9.23
CA SER A 11 -19.56 -25.92 -8.08
C SER A 11 -19.70 -24.48 -8.57
N PRO A 12 -20.63 -23.67 -8.03
CA PRO A 12 -20.69 -22.26 -8.38
C PRO A 12 -19.37 -21.62 -7.94
N LEU A 13 -18.61 -21.14 -8.93
CA LEU A 13 -17.55 -20.16 -8.70
C LEU A 13 -18.24 -18.91 -8.16
N SER A 14 -18.35 -18.82 -6.83
CA SER A 14 -18.78 -17.60 -6.17
C SER A 14 -17.76 -16.52 -6.52
N ALA A 15 -18.09 -15.70 -7.52
CA ALA A 15 -17.40 -14.47 -7.77
C ALA A 15 -17.58 -13.60 -6.53
N TYR A 16 -16.55 -13.50 -5.70
CA TYR A 16 -16.53 -12.61 -4.55
C TYR A 16 -16.53 -11.17 -5.05
N ALA A 17 -17.71 -10.61 -5.31
CA ALA A 17 -17.89 -9.17 -5.27
C ALA A 17 -17.83 -8.79 -3.79
N SER A 18 -16.77 -8.08 -3.37
CA SER A 18 -16.58 -7.67 -1.98
C SER A 18 -17.46 -6.47 -1.64
N SER A 19 -18.79 -6.66 -1.63
CA SER A 19 -19.68 -5.70 -0.98
C SER A 19 -19.50 -5.82 0.53
N VAL A 20 -19.30 -4.70 1.20
CA VAL A 20 -19.31 -4.61 2.66
C VAL A 20 -20.66 -4.06 3.07
N TYR A 21 -21.26 -4.62 4.09
CA TYR A 21 -22.56 -4.21 4.62
C TYR A 21 -22.37 -3.64 6.02
N GLN A 22 -22.90 -2.44 6.26
CA GLN A 22 -22.93 -1.80 7.56
C GLN A 22 -24.30 -1.99 8.21
N CYS A 23 -24.26 -2.41 9.48
CA CYS A 23 -25.41 -2.90 10.23
C CYS A 23 -25.41 -2.36 11.65
N THR A 24 -26.56 -2.41 12.32
CA THR A 24 -26.65 -2.13 13.76
C THR A 24 -27.15 -3.39 14.48
N VAL A 25 -26.23 -4.16 15.05
CA VAL A 25 -26.56 -5.37 15.82
C VAL A 25 -26.48 -5.02 17.30
N ASP A 26 -27.60 -5.14 18.03
CA ASP A 26 -27.69 -4.80 19.46
C ASP A 26 -27.19 -3.38 19.82
N GLY A 27 -27.43 -2.43 18.93
CA GLY A 27 -26.98 -1.03 19.09
C GLY A 27 -25.51 -0.79 18.73
N VAL A 28 -24.80 -1.79 18.22
CA VAL A 28 -23.39 -1.70 17.83
C VAL A 28 -23.25 -1.73 16.31
N THR A 29 -22.55 -0.73 15.76
CA THR A 29 -22.19 -0.70 14.34
C THR A 29 -21.26 -1.87 14.00
N THR A 30 -21.70 -2.73 13.09
CA THR A 30 -20.96 -3.92 12.65
C THR A 30 -20.83 -3.93 11.13
N PHE A 31 -19.70 -4.41 10.62
CA PHE A 31 -19.43 -4.56 9.20
C PHE A 31 -19.32 -6.04 8.82
N SER A 32 -19.96 -6.44 7.73
CA SER A 32 -20.01 -7.82 7.28
C SER A 32 -19.82 -7.92 5.76
N GLN A 33 -19.29 -9.05 5.28
CA GLN A 33 -19.16 -9.36 3.85
C GLN A 33 -20.44 -9.98 3.27
N THR A 34 -21.42 -10.28 4.13
CA THR A 34 -22.78 -10.69 3.77
C THR A 34 -23.78 -9.78 4.47
N PRO A 35 -24.98 -9.58 3.90
CA PRO A 35 -26.08 -8.93 4.63
C PRO A 35 -26.23 -9.56 6.02
N CYS A 36 -26.27 -8.70 7.03
CA CYS A 36 -26.27 -9.03 8.45
C CYS A 36 -27.69 -9.17 9.03
N ASP A 37 -28.65 -8.47 8.44
CA ASP A 37 -30.07 -8.44 8.78
C ASP A 37 -30.86 -7.93 7.56
N ASP A 38 -32.16 -7.65 7.74
CA ASP A 38 -33.01 -7.10 6.68
C ASP A 38 -32.85 -5.57 6.51
N GLN A 39 -32.04 -4.92 7.35
CA GLN A 39 -31.83 -3.48 7.43
C GLN A 39 -30.34 -3.14 7.37
N TYR A 40 -29.69 -3.51 6.27
CA TYR A 40 -28.31 -3.17 6.02
C TYR A 40 -28.16 -1.95 5.11
N ASN A 41 -27.05 -1.25 5.28
CA ASN A 41 -26.55 -0.30 4.27
C ASN A 41 -25.40 -0.97 3.51
N THR A 42 -25.47 -0.95 2.18
CA THR A 42 -24.31 -1.33 1.35
C THR A 42 -23.25 -0.24 1.45
N VAL A 43 -22.04 -0.63 1.84
CA VAL A 43 -20.83 0.17 1.81
C VAL A 43 -20.10 -0.14 0.52
N GLU A 44 -20.04 0.85 -0.36
CA GLU A 44 -19.14 0.82 -1.50
C GLU A 44 -17.71 0.87 -0.98
N VAL A 45 -17.00 -0.25 -1.09
CA VAL A 45 -15.57 -0.27 -0.84
C VAL A 45 -14.90 0.24 -2.10
N ASP A 46 -14.50 1.50 -2.05
CA ASP A 46 -13.69 2.05 -3.12
C ASP A 46 -12.30 1.39 -3.10
N ASN A 47 -12.12 0.42 -4.01
CA ASN A 47 -10.82 -0.20 -4.26
C ASN A 47 -9.79 0.78 -4.88
N SER A 48 -10.17 2.05 -5.10
CA SER A 48 -9.24 3.13 -5.43
C SER A 48 -8.38 3.59 -4.26
N SER A 49 -8.45 2.95 -3.08
CA SER A 49 -7.52 3.16 -1.96
C SER A 49 -6.07 3.21 -2.46
N GLY A 50 -5.58 4.45 -2.62
CA GLY A 50 -4.55 4.78 -3.60
C GLY A 50 -4.99 6.01 -4.40
N GLY A 51 -5.40 7.07 -3.69
CA GLY A 51 -5.69 8.35 -4.33
C GLY A 51 -4.54 8.72 -5.26
N SER A 52 -4.83 9.06 -6.51
CA SER A 52 -3.80 9.52 -7.44
C SER A 52 -3.33 10.90 -6.97
N ILE A 53 -2.34 10.92 -6.08
CA ILE A 53 -1.70 12.15 -5.63
C ILE A 53 -1.13 12.91 -6.83
N SER A 54 -1.24 14.23 -6.78
CA SER A 54 -0.70 15.13 -7.80
C SER A 54 0.81 14.96 -7.94
N GLN A 55 1.36 15.46 -9.05
CA GLN A 55 2.79 15.44 -9.27
C GLN A 55 3.55 16.22 -8.17
N GLU A 56 2.99 17.33 -7.71
CA GLU A 56 3.55 18.13 -6.62
C GLU A 56 3.59 17.36 -5.30
N GLU A 57 2.50 16.66 -4.95
CA GLU A 57 2.45 15.81 -3.76
C GLU A 57 3.48 14.67 -3.84
N LYS A 58 3.65 14.05 -5.02
CA LYS A 58 4.69 13.02 -5.23
C LYS A 58 6.07 13.57 -4.92
N GLU A 59 6.39 14.76 -5.44
CA GLU A 59 7.67 15.42 -5.20
C GLU A 59 7.88 15.76 -3.73
N ASN A 60 6.83 16.23 -3.05
CA ASN A 60 6.87 16.55 -1.62
C ASN A 60 7.11 15.28 -0.77
N VAL A 61 6.46 14.17 -1.10
CA VAL A 61 6.66 12.88 -0.43
C VAL A 61 8.08 12.35 -0.67
N MET A 62 8.60 12.46 -1.90
CA MET A 62 9.99 12.06 -2.20
C MET A 62 10.99 12.89 -1.41
N LYS A 63 10.80 14.22 -1.31
CA LYS A 63 11.63 15.11 -0.48
C LYS A 63 11.56 14.73 0.99
N ALA A 64 10.37 14.44 1.51
CA ALA A 64 10.20 13.99 2.89
C ALA A 64 10.96 12.67 3.15
N CYS A 65 10.90 11.72 2.21
CA CYS A 65 11.62 10.46 2.29
C CYS A 65 13.15 10.65 2.24
N ILE A 66 13.66 11.54 1.37
CA ILE A 66 15.07 11.93 1.36
C ILE A 66 15.49 12.51 2.71
N ASN A 67 14.72 13.44 3.25
CA ASN A 67 15.01 14.07 4.53
C ASN A 67 15.06 13.04 5.67
N HIS A 68 14.15 12.07 5.66
CA HIS A 68 14.12 10.97 6.63
C HIS A 68 15.42 10.15 6.63
N HIS A 69 16.05 9.97 5.47
CA HIS A 69 17.30 9.21 5.34
C HIS A 69 18.56 10.08 5.24
N SER A 70 18.44 11.41 5.31
CA SER A 70 19.55 12.34 5.09
C SER A 70 20.76 12.08 5.98
N SER A 71 20.54 11.65 7.22
CA SER A 71 21.59 11.30 8.18
C SER A 71 22.43 10.08 7.78
N ASN A 72 21.96 9.26 6.83
CA ASN A 72 22.71 8.12 6.32
C ASN A 72 23.82 8.51 5.32
N PHE A 73 23.82 9.76 4.85
CA PHE A 73 24.74 10.24 3.81
C PHE A 73 25.78 11.20 4.38
N LYS A 74 26.99 11.16 3.82
CA LYS A 74 28.09 12.06 4.21
C LYS A 74 27.91 13.48 3.67
N ASP A 75 27.37 13.59 2.47
CA ASP A 75 26.96 14.86 1.87
C ASP A 75 25.46 14.82 1.52
N PRO A 76 24.57 15.14 2.49
CA PRO A 76 23.13 15.15 2.28
C PRO A 76 22.66 16.11 1.19
N SER A 77 23.43 17.18 0.91
CA SER A 77 23.08 18.16 -0.12
C SER A 77 23.25 17.63 -1.54
N SER A 78 24.03 16.55 -1.70
CA SER A 78 24.31 15.90 -2.98
C SER A 78 23.41 14.72 -3.30
N ILE A 79 22.42 14.42 -2.44
CA ILE A 79 21.52 13.29 -2.64
C ILE A 79 20.75 13.49 -3.95
N ARG A 80 20.76 12.45 -4.79
CA ARG A 80 19.94 12.36 -6.00
C ARG A 80 19.15 11.06 -6.02
N ILE A 81 18.00 11.10 -6.67
CA ILE A 81 17.15 9.95 -6.94
C ILE A 81 17.56 9.38 -8.29
N ASP A 82 18.14 8.18 -8.30
CA ASP A 82 18.46 7.49 -9.56
C ASP A 82 17.22 6.73 -10.07
N LYS A 83 16.40 6.16 -9.18
CA LYS A 83 15.11 5.52 -9.50
C LYS A 83 14.11 5.68 -8.36
N SER A 84 12.82 5.63 -8.68
CA SER A 84 11.75 5.56 -7.68
C SER A 84 10.70 4.55 -8.09
N LYS A 85 10.07 3.91 -7.09
CA LYS A 85 8.87 3.09 -7.28
C LYS A 85 8.06 3.03 -5.99
N THR A 86 6.75 2.95 -6.12
CA THR A 86 5.85 2.66 -5.00
C THR A 86 5.36 1.23 -5.13
N ILE A 87 5.38 0.48 -4.03
CA ILE A 87 4.86 -0.89 -3.97
C ILE A 87 3.90 -1.04 -2.81
N TRP A 88 2.97 -1.99 -2.94
CA TRP A 88 2.17 -2.47 -1.82
C TRP A 88 2.86 -3.66 -1.18
N ILE A 89 2.98 -3.64 0.15
CA ILE A 89 3.40 -4.78 0.95
C ILE A 89 2.23 -5.17 1.85
N SER A 90 1.92 -6.46 1.93
CA SER A 90 0.90 -6.99 2.83
C SER A 90 1.50 -8.08 3.69
N ASP A 91 1.30 -7.97 5.00
CA ASP A 91 1.66 -8.99 5.99
C ASP A 91 0.58 -9.11 7.07
N THR A 92 0.87 -9.81 8.16
CA THR A 92 -0.06 -10.05 9.27
C THR A 92 -0.53 -8.77 9.97
N SER A 93 0.16 -7.64 9.78
CA SER A 93 -0.23 -6.33 10.31
C SER A 93 -1.10 -5.51 9.36
N GLY A 94 -1.30 -5.97 8.13
CA GLY A 94 -2.12 -5.31 7.12
C GLY A 94 -1.35 -4.93 5.84
N ALA A 95 -2.06 -4.26 4.93
CA ALA A 95 -1.49 -3.73 3.69
C ALA A 95 -0.97 -2.31 3.88
N ARG A 96 0.18 -2.00 3.29
CA ARG A 96 0.82 -0.68 3.38
C ARG A 96 1.54 -0.32 2.09
N GLN A 97 1.51 0.97 1.76
CA GLN A 97 2.26 1.53 0.64
C GLN A 97 3.70 1.83 1.08
N VAL A 98 4.65 1.46 0.23
CA VAL A 98 6.08 1.68 0.48
C VAL A 98 6.70 2.35 -0.73
N LEU A 99 7.19 3.57 -0.53
CA LEU A 99 8.03 4.28 -1.49
C LEU A 99 9.46 3.75 -1.37
N ILE A 100 10.01 3.31 -2.49
CA ILE A 100 11.41 2.87 -2.60
C ILE A 100 12.12 3.88 -3.49
N LEU A 101 13.13 4.54 -2.93
CA LEU A 101 14.03 5.45 -3.63
C LEU A 101 15.41 4.83 -3.74
N ASP A 102 15.90 4.66 -4.95
CA ASP A 102 17.30 4.34 -5.21
C ASP A 102 18.09 5.65 -5.10
N LEU A 103 18.68 5.89 -3.93
CA LEU A 103 19.40 7.13 -3.61
C LEU A 103 20.91 6.95 -3.76
N ASN A 104 21.55 7.99 -4.30
CA ASN A 104 22.99 8.10 -4.43
C ASN A 104 23.44 9.48 -3.95
N ALA A 105 24.59 9.56 -3.30
CA ALA A 105 25.15 10.82 -2.83
C ALA A 105 26.68 10.77 -2.91
N LYS A 106 27.31 11.92 -2.83
CA LYS A 106 28.76 12.04 -2.75
C LYS A 106 29.27 11.54 -1.40
N ASP A 107 30.43 10.91 -1.43
CA ASP A 107 31.21 10.57 -0.26
C ASP A 107 32.06 11.75 0.23
N ALA A 108 32.91 11.51 1.24
CA ALA A 108 33.82 12.52 1.79
C ALA A 108 34.86 13.04 0.76
N TYR A 109 35.05 12.33 -0.36
CA TYR A 109 35.96 12.71 -1.43
C TYR A 109 35.23 13.37 -2.63
N GLY A 110 33.91 13.56 -2.53
CA GLY A 110 33.10 14.20 -3.54
C GLY A 110 32.65 13.29 -4.69
N ALA A 111 32.86 11.98 -4.59
CA ALA A 111 32.51 11.01 -5.63
C ALA A 111 31.21 10.27 -5.29
N TYR A 112 30.40 9.95 -6.31
CA TYR A 112 29.23 9.09 -6.15
C TYR A 112 29.65 7.61 -6.10
N GLN A 113 29.22 6.88 -5.07
CA GLN A 113 29.63 5.49 -4.84
C GLN A 113 28.65 4.45 -5.40
N GLY A 114 27.53 4.90 -5.97
CA GLY A 114 26.49 4.04 -6.52
C GLY A 114 25.21 4.08 -5.69
N SER A 115 24.10 3.79 -6.35
CA SER A 115 22.78 3.92 -5.76
C SER A 115 22.42 2.75 -4.86
N LYS A 116 21.72 3.03 -3.76
CA LYS A 116 21.17 2.02 -2.83
C LYS A 116 19.69 2.27 -2.60
N PRO A 117 18.87 1.22 -2.40
CA PRO A 117 17.45 1.36 -2.15
C PRO A 117 17.19 1.80 -0.70
N TYR A 118 16.37 2.83 -0.53
CA TYR A 118 15.85 3.31 0.75
C TYR A 118 14.32 3.26 0.74
N ARG A 119 13.72 2.88 1.87
CA ARG A 119 12.29 2.58 1.98
C ARG A 119 11.63 3.57 2.92
N CYS A 120 10.51 4.14 2.49
CA CYS A 120 9.64 4.98 3.31
C CYS A 120 8.20 4.47 3.25
N PHE A 121 7.58 4.25 4.40
CA PHE A 121 6.16 3.88 4.47
C PHE A 121 5.32 5.12 4.17
N LEU A 122 4.28 4.95 3.37
CA LEU A 122 3.33 6.02 3.13
C LEU A 122 2.09 5.83 3.98
N ASN A 123 1.37 6.91 4.23
CA ASN A 123 0.01 6.83 4.73
C ASN A 123 -0.92 6.17 3.69
N HIS A 124 -2.17 5.93 4.06
CA HIS A 124 -3.10 5.11 3.28
C HIS A 124 -3.36 5.65 1.86
N ASP A 125 -3.41 6.98 1.70
CA ASP A 125 -3.61 7.66 0.42
C ASP A 125 -2.30 7.95 -0.34
N GLY A 126 -1.13 7.73 0.28
CA GLY A 126 0.17 7.95 -0.33
C GLY A 126 0.65 9.41 -0.30
N SER A 127 -0.11 10.33 0.29
CA SER A 127 0.16 11.78 0.26
C SER A 127 1.27 12.23 1.22
N GLN A 128 1.62 11.41 2.21
CA GLN A 128 2.61 11.73 3.23
C GLN A 128 3.37 10.48 3.70
N LEU A 129 4.46 10.70 4.44
CA LEU A 129 5.10 9.61 5.18
C LEU A 129 4.20 9.15 6.32
N SER A 130 4.08 7.83 6.49
CA SER A 130 3.40 7.23 7.63
C SER A 130 4.10 7.59 8.95
N GLN A 131 3.35 7.69 10.04
CA GLN A 131 3.92 7.89 11.38
C GLN A 131 4.69 6.66 11.89
N VAL A 132 4.54 5.51 11.25
CA VAL A 132 5.17 4.24 11.66
C VAL A 132 6.41 3.88 10.83
N GLN A 133 7.21 4.86 10.40
CA GLN A 133 8.48 4.61 9.67
C GLN A 133 9.40 3.62 10.40
N TYR A 134 9.37 3.62 11.73
CA TYR A 134 10.21 2.76 12.58
C TYR A 134 9.94 1.25 12.41
N LEU A 135 8.86 0.86 11.74
CA LEU A 135 8.54 -0.54 11.44
C LEU A 135 9.26 -1.07 10.18
N ILE A 136 10.03 -0.23 9.49
CA ILE A 136 10.89 -0.64 8.37
C ILE A 136 12.20 -1.18 8.96
N GLN A 137 12.34 -2.50 8.96
CA GLN A 137 13.63 -3.18 9.16
C GLN A 137 14.36 -3.34 7.84
#